data_AF-A0A0A9YX42-F1
#
_entry.id   AF-A0A0A9YX42-F1
#
_cell.length_a   1.000
_cell.length_b   1.000
_cell.length_c   1.000
_cell.angle_alpha   90.00
_cell.angle_beta   90.00
_cell.angle_gamma   90.00
#
_symmetry.space_group_name_H-M   'P 1'
#
loop_
_entity.id
_entity.type
_entity.pdbx_description
1 polymer ?
#
loop_
_entity_poly.entity_id
_entity_poly.type
_entity_poly.pdbx_seq_one_letter_code
_entity_poly.pdbx_strand_id
1 'polypeptide(L)'
;MERTVTKDWLYKELRGAAGRLIILDCRSSNEFGDGHIRQAVNFSIPTIMLRRLGAGKIDLMSTIKSRDLKERLAGTYKEQRFVLYDENAGGSEVVNTLSRRLAQDGCDVVYLQDGFSEFRACYPEWCESIDDALSTSDPELPLMGLRSLRISNYGPTRCAKGRDKCICDIPCESGSFIEDDSLVEILPHLFLGNAANSEDLETLTKHNIKYILNVTPNLPNVFEASGDIKYMKIPITDHWSQDLTAHFPDSIEFIDEARNQEKGVLVHCVAGVSRSVTITLAYLMARHCLTMNDAFIWVRNRKPNIAPNFHFMEELARYGTLI
;
A
#
# COMPACT_ATOMS: atom_id res chain seq x y z
N MET A 1 29.04 -14.40 -17.82
CA MET A 1 28.85 -15.22 -16.60
C MET A 1 27.98 -14.40 -15.68
N GLU A 2 26.72 -14.79 -15.50
CA GLU A 2 25.85 -14.17 -14.50
C GLU A 2 26.44 -14.48 -13.12
N ARG A 3 26.87 -13.43 -12.41
CA ARG A 3 27.32 -13.57 -11.02
C ARG A 3 26.08 -13.57 -10.16
N THR A 4 25.65 -14.76 -9.75
CA THR A 4 24.57 -14.88 -8.79
C THR A 4 25.09 -14.84 -7.35
N VAL A 5 24.27 -14.37 -6.43
CA VAL A 5 24.53 -14.37 -4.99
C VAL A 5 23.36 -14.99 -4.25
N THR A 6 23.65 -15.63 -3.12
CA THR A 6 22.63 -16.22 -2.25
C THR A 6 22.05 -15.19 -1.29
N LYS A 7 20.87 -15.47 -0.75
CA LYS A 7 20.24 -14.72 0.35
C LYS A 7 21.17 -14.58 1.56
N ASP A 8 21.93 -15.63 1.89
CA ASP A 8 22.88 -15.60 3.01
C ASP A 8 24.07 -14.69 2.76
N TRP A 9 24.53 -14.61 1.51
CA TRP A 9 25.57 -13.68 1.13
C TRP A 9 25.07 -12.24 1.24
N LEU A 10 23.89 -11.95 0.68
CA LEU A 10 23.30 -10.61 0.71
C LEU A 10 23.08 -10.13 2.16
N TYR A 11 22.57 -11.01 3.03
CA TYR A 11 22.42 -10.71 4.44
C TYR A 11 23.74 -10.38 5.16
N LYS A 12 24.82 -11.09 4.84
CA LYS A 12 26.16 -10.79 5.40
C LYS A 12 26.67 -9.43 4.94
N GLU A 13 26.49 -9.10 3.67
CA GLU A 13 26.89 -7.81 3.11
C GLU A 13 26.07 -6.65 3.68
N LEU A 14 24.76 -6.85 3.90
CA LEU A 14 23.88 -5.89 4.55
C LEU A 14 24.28 -5.60 6.01
N ARG A 15 24.83 -6.61 6.71
CA ARG A 15 25.38 -6.47 8.07
C ARG A 15 26.79 -5.86 8.12
N GLY A 16 27.60 -6.11 7.09
CA GLY A 16 28.86 -5.41 6.88
C GLY A 16 28.60 -3.95 6.55
N ALA A 17 29.52 -3.04 6.87
CA ALA A 17 29.34 -1.60 6.64
C ALA A 17 28.81 -1.30 5.21
N ALA A 18 27.54 -0.88 5.12
CA ALA A 18 26.71 -0.78 3.91
C ALA A 18 27.11 0.31 2.89
N GLY A 19 28.36 0.80 2.94
CA GLY A 19 28.77 2.00 2.21
C GLY A 19 29.04 1.84 0.71
N ARG A 20 28.90 0.63 0.14
CA ARG A 20 29.28 0.35 -1.28
C ARG A 20 28.28 -0.52 -2.05
N LEU A 21 27.08 -0.75 -1.51
CA LEU A 21 26.07 -1.60 -2.11
C LEU A 21 24.86 -0.78 -2.59
N ILE A 22 24.46 -1.01 -3.84
CA ILE A 22 23.21 -0.47 -4.41
C ILE A 22 22.28 -1.63 -4.69
N ILE A 23 21.13 -1.64 -4.05
CA ILE A 23 20.15 -2.71 -4.18
C ILE A 23 19.00 -2.19 -5.04
N LEU A 24 18.70 -2.89 -6.14
CA LEU A 24 17.63 -2.54 -7.07
C LEU A 24 16.56 -3.64 -7.08
N ASP A 25 15.34 -3.24 -6.75
CA ASP A 25 14.15 -4.07 -6.85
C ASP A 25 13.57 -3.95 -8.26
N CYS A 26 13.59 -5.04 -9.03
CA CYS A 26 13.12 -5.08 -10.41
C CYS A 26 11.65 -5.47 -10.56
N ARG A 27 10.93 -5.66 -9.44
CA ARG A 27 9.50 -5.96 -9.43
C ARG A 27 8.66 -4.72 -9.75
N SER A 28 7.36 -4.92 -9.96
CA SER A 28 6.44 -3.80 -10.15
C SER A 28 6.43 -2.86 -8.95
N SER A 29 6.04 -1.61 -9.16
CA SER A 29 5.97 -0.63 -8.06
C SER A 29 4.97 -1.02 -6.98
N ASN A 30 3.96 -1.82 -7.32
CA ASN A 30 3.00 -2.36 -6.35
C ASN A 30 3.68 -3.41 -5.45
N GLU A 31 4.37 -4.37 -6.05
CA GLU A 31 5.09 -5.43 -5.31
C GLU A 31 6.21 -4.85 -4.42
N PHE A 32 6.86 -3.77 -4.87
CA PHE A 32 7.80 -3.02 -4.04
C PHE A 32 7.12 -2.34 -2.85
N GLY A 33 5.93 -1.77 -3.05
CA GLY A 33 5.13 -1.14 -1.99
C GLY A 33 4.69 -2.13 -0.92
N ASP A 34 4.32 -3.36 -1.30
CA ASP A 34 3.91 -4.43 -0.38
C ASP A 34 5.06 -4.94 0.52
N GLY A 35 6.28 -4.61 0.15
CA GLY A 35 7.49 -4.77 0.95
C GLY A 35 8.70 -5.07 0.09
N HIS A 36 9.86 -4.58 0.49
CA HIS A 36 11.11 -4.66 -0.25
C HIS A 36 12.29 -4.84 0.71
N ILE A 37 13.49 -5.14 0.19
CA ILE A 37 14.70 -5.21 1.02
C ILE A 37 15.06 -3.80 1.48
N ARG A 38 15.48 -3.62 2.74
CA ARG A 38 15.87 -2.30 3.27
C ARG A 38 16.88 -1.61 2.36
N GLN A 39 16.71 -0.31 2.18
CA GLN A 39 17.57 0.53 1.31
C GLN A 39 17.54 0.17 -0.19
N ALA A 40 16.70 -0.79 -0.60
CA ALA A 40 16.49 -1.10 -2.01
C ALA A 40 15.69 0.01 -2.68
N VAL A 41 15.95 0.19 -3.97
CA VAL A 41 15.22 1.16 -4.78
C VAL A 41 14.45 0.45 -5.87
N ASN A 42 13.16 0.78 -6.00
CA ASN A 42 12.34 0.28 -7.08
C ASN A 42 12.83 0.80 -8.43
N PHE A 43 13.15 -0.14 -9.32
CA PHE A 43 13.43 0.12 -10.71
C PHE A 43 12.29 -0.43 -11.57
N SER A 44 11.13 0.23 -11.48
CA SER A 44 9.99 -0.03 -12.35
C SER A 44 10.05 0.88 -13.57
N ILE A 45 10.35 0.30 -14.73
CA ILE A 45 10.45 1.03 -15.99
C ILE A 45 9.49 0.44 -17.03
N PRO A 46 8.75 1.26 -17.79
CA PRO A 46 7.92 0.74 -18.89
C PRO A 46 8.75 -0.08 -19.89
N THR A 47 8.17 -1.18 -20.39
CA THR A 47 8.85 -2.15 -21.29
C THR A 47 9.47 -1.49 -22.53
N ILE A 48 8.82 -0.45 -23.08
CA ILE A 48 9.34 0.32 -24.21
C ILE A 48 10.65 1.04 -23.87
N MET A 49 10.78 1.56 -22.65
CA MET A 49 12.00 2.21 -22.17
C MET A 49 13.07 1.18 -21.81
N LEU A 50 12.69 0.04 -21.21
CA LEU A 50 13.61 -1.07 -20.96
C LEU A 50 14.30 -1.54 -22.24
N ARG A 51 13.55 -1.69 -23.33
CA ARG A 51 14.10 -2.04 -24.66
C ARG A 51 15.06 -1.00 -25.19
N ARG A 52 14.74 0.29 -25.03
CA ARG A 52 15.61 1.39 -25.46
C ARG A 52 16.89 1.45 -24.61
N LEU A 53 16.80 1.16 -23.32
CA LEU A 53 17.93 1.08 -22.39
C LEU A 53 18.85 -0.09 -22.76
N GLY A 54 18.27 -1.27 -23.00
CA GLY A 54 19.02 -2.45 -23.47
C GLY A 54 19.69 -2.24 -24.82
N ALA A 55 19.12 -1.41 -25.68
CA ALA A 55 19.71 -1.00 -26.97
C ALA A 55 20.73 0.16 -26.84
N GLY A 56 21.00 0.67 -25.63
CA GLY A 56 21.93 1.78 -25.40
C GLY A 56 21.46 3.13 -25.96
N LYS A 57 20.18 3.27 -26.28
CA LYS A 57 19.59 4.49 -26.85
C LYS A 57 19.20 5.53 -25.80
N ILE A 58 19.17 5.13 -24.54
CA ILE A 58 18.90 5.98 -23.38
C ILE A 58 19.87 5.57 -22.25
N ASP A 59 20.23 6.54 -21.41
CA ASP A 59 21.15 6.33 -20.31
C ASP A 59 20.42 5.88 -19.04
N LEU A 60 21.06 5.08 -18.19
CA LEU A 60 20.47 4.59 -16.94
C LEU A 60 20.05 5.76 -16.02
N MET A 61 20.90 6.78 -15.88
CA MET A 61 20.60 7.95 -15.03
C MET A 61 19.39 8.75 -15.54
N SER A 62 19.14 8.70 -16.85
CA SER A 62 17.99 9.35 -17.48
C SER A 62 16.67 8.62 -17.19
N THR A 63 16.73 7.32 -16.91
CA THR A 63 15.55 6.49 -16.64
C THR A 63 15.07 6.53 -15.19
N ILE A 64 15.95 6.92 -14.28
CA ILE A 64 15.66 6.98 -12.86
C ILE A 64 14.85 8.24 -12.57
N LYS A 65 13.67 8.08 -11.97
CA LYS A 65 12.83 9.22 -11.57
C LYS A 65 13.06 9.68 -10.13
N SER A 66 13.47 8.76 -9.25
CA SER A 66 13.78 9.05 -7.84
C SER A 66 14.97 9.99 -7.71
N ARG A 67 14.78 11.08 -6.95
CA ARG A 67 15.83 12.05 -6.65
C ARG A 67 16.88 11.46 -5.70
N ASP A 68 16.43 10.70 -4.69
CA ASP A 68 17.30 10.02 -3.73
C ASP A 68 18.23 9.01 -4.40
N LEU A 69 17.70 8.26 -5.39
CA LEU A 69 18.51 7.32 -6.17
C LEU A 69 19.50 8.05 -7.08
N LYS A 70 19.10 9.17 -7.70
CA LYS A 70 20.03 10.00 -8.49
C LYS A 70 21.17 10.53 -7.64
N GLU A 71 20.89 10.96 -6.42
CA GLU A 71 21.89 11.47 -5.48
C GLU A 71 22.82 10.33 -5.00
N ARG A 72 22.28 9.14 -4.68
CA ARG A 72 23.10 7.96 -4.33
C ARG A 72 23.96 7.42 -5.47
N LEU A 73 23.52 7.61 -6.72
CA LEU A 73 24.25 7.21 -7.93
C LEU A 73 25.18 8.32 -8.47
N ALA A 74 25.05 9.56 -8.00
CA ALA A 74 25.83 10.67 -8.52
C ALA A 74 27.32 10.51 -8.15
N GLY A 75 28.18 10.43 -9.16
CA GLY A 75 29.62 10.58 -9.03
C GLY A 75 30.43 9.32 -8.66
N THR A 76 29.82 8.26 -8.13
CA THR A 76 30.57 7.04 -7.67
C THR A 76 29.92 5.70 -8.02
N TYR A 77 28.82 5.66 -8.76
CA TYR A 77 28.08 4.41 -8.98
C TYR A 77 28.89 3.28 -9.66
N LYS A 78 29.89 3.63 -10.48
CA LYS A 78 30.77 2.65 -11.14
C LYS A 78 31.71 1.91 -10.17
N GLU A 79 31.95 2.47 -9.00
CA GLU A 79 32.78 1.88 -7.93
C GLU A 79 31.94 1.06 -6.95
N GLN A 80 30.61 1.10 -7.09
CA GLN A 80 29.67 0.41 -6.23
C GLN A 80 29.24 -0.93 -6.84
N ARG A 81 28.88 -1.87 -5.97
CA ARG A 81 28.33 -3.16 -6.37
C ARG A 81 26.81 -3.06 -6.44
N PHE A 82 26.23 -3.44 -7.57
CA PHE A 82 24.79 -3.53 -7.76
C PHE A 82 24.29 -4.94 -7.42
N VAL A 83 23.23 -5.01 -6.62
CA VAL A 83 22.48 -6.22 -6.36
C VAL A 83 21.10 -6.05 -6.97
N LEU A 84 20.77 -6.87 -7.95
CA LEU A 84 19.44 -6.90 -8.55
C LEU A 84 18.65 -8.06 -7.99
N TYR A 85 17.35 -7.88 -7.77
CA TYR A 85 16.46 -8.98 -7.43
C TYR A 85 15.07 -8.82 -8.03
N ASP A 86 14.35 -9.94 -8.11
CA ASP A 86 12.96 -10.05 -8.55
C ASP A 86 12.18 -10.94 -7.55
N GLU A 87 10.89 -11.18 -7.79
CA GLU A 87 10.00 -11.92 -6.89
C GLU A 87 10.47 -13.38 -6.70
N ASN A 88 10.76 -14.07 -7.81
CA ASN A 88 11.11 -15.49 -7.83
C ASN A 88 12.53 -15.75 -8.36
N ALA A 89 13.05 -16.93 -8.03
CA ALA A 89 14.28 -17.45 -8.57
C ALA A 89 14.16 -17.65 -10.10
N GLY A 90 14.89 -16.85 -10.86
CA GLY A 90 14.89 -16.88 -12.32
C GLY A 90 14.82 -15.47 -12.89
N GLY A 91 15.99 -14.89 -13.16
CA GLY A 91 16.15 -13.51 -13.59
C GLY A 91 15.19 -13.12 -14.70
N SER A 92 14.31 -12.15 -14.41
CA SER A 92 13.35 -11.63 -15.39
C SER A 92 14.03 -10.93 -16.55
N GLU A 93 13.27 -10.66 -17.61
CA GLU A 93 13.74 -9.86 -18.74
C GLU A 93 14.29 -8.49 -18.28
N VAL A 94 13.72 -7.94 -17.20
CA VAL A 94 14.15 -6.69 -16.56
C VAL A 94 15.54 -6.85 -15.95
N VAL A 95 15.73 -7.84 -15.08
CA VAL A 95 17.02 -8.16 -14.44
C VAL A 95 18.09 -8.43 -15.48
N ASN A 96 17.79 -9.22 -16.51
CA ASN A 96 18.76 -9.61 -17.53
C ASN A 96 19.20 -8.41 -18.38
N THR A 97 18.25 -7.54 -18.75
CA THR A 97 18.52 -6.33 -19.52
C THR A 97 19.35 -5.34 -18.71
N LEU A 98 19.00 -5.14 -17.44
CA LEU A 98 19.73 -4.25 -16.54
C LEU A 98 21.12 -4.76 -16.22
N SER A 99 21.26 -6.05 -15.91
CA SER A 99 22.56 -6.68 -15.65
C SER A 99 23.51 -6.46 -16.82
N ARG A 100 23.02 -6.69 -18.05
CA ARG A 100 23.80 -6.48 -19.27
C ARG A 100 24.20 -5.02 -19.44
N ARG A 101 23.28 -4.08 -19.22
CA ARG A 101 23.56 -2.65 -19.38
C ARG A 101 24.55 -2.13 -18.35
N LEU A 102 24.33 -2.44 -17.07
CA LEU A 102 25.22 -2.04 -15.99
C LEU A 102 26.62 -2.65 -16.15
N ALA A 103 26.72 -3.91 -16.60
CA ALA A 103 28.00 -4.54 -16.93
C ALA A 103 28.70 -3.85 -18.11
N GLN A 104 27.97 -3.42 -19.15
CA GLN A 104 28.52 -2.62 -20.25
C GLN A 104 29.04 -1.25 -19.78
N ASP A 105 28.41 -0.66 -18.77
CA ASP A 105 28.83 0.60 -18.15
C ASP A 105 30.01 0.43 -17.16
N GLY A 106 30.51 -0.80 -17.00
CA GLY A 106 31.67 -1.16 -16.18
C GLY A 106 31.35 -1.38 -14.69
N CYS A 107 30.07 -1.52 -14.32
CA CYS A 107 29.65 -1.73 -12.94
C CYS A 107 29.79 -3.21 -12.53
N ASP A 108 30.09 -3.47 -11.26
CA ASP A 108 30.03 -4.82 -10.70
C ASP A 108 28.58 -5.15 -10.33
N VAL A 109 27.98 -6.11 -11.03
CA VAL A 109 26.56 -6.46 -10.87
C VAL A 109 26.44 -7.92 -10.47
N VAL A 110 25.62 -8.16 -9.45
CA VAL A 110 25.21 -9.48 -9.03
C VAL A 110 23.69 -9.58 -8.94
N TYR A 111 23.16 -10.77 -9.12
CA TYR A 111 21.73 -11.05 -9.01
C TYR A 111 21.45 -11.99 -7.84
N LEU A 112 20.43 -11.65 -7.04
CA LEU A 112 19.95 -12.49 -5.95
C LEU A 112 19.19 -13.70 -6.52
N GLN A 113 19.82 -14.87 -6.50
CA GLN A 113 19.26 -16.06 -7.14
C GLN A 113 18.01 -16.61 -6.47
N ASP A 114 17.86 -16.38 -5.17
CA ASP A 114 16.76 -16.92 -4.38
C ASP A 114 15.45 -16.13 -4.60
N GLY A 115 15.55 -14.89 -5.08
CA GLY A 115 14.42 -13.97 -5.20
C GLY A 115 14.04 -13.30 -3.88
N PHE A 116 13.12 -12.34 -3.97
CA PHE A 116 12.66 -11.56 -2.82
C PHE A 116 11.86 -12.41 -1.83
N SER A 117 10.96 -13.26 -2.34
CA SER A 117 10.10 -14.09 -1.49
C SER A 117 10.92 -14.97 -0.53
N GLU A 118 11.96 -15.64 -1.03
CA GLU A 118 12.86 -16.46 -0.21
C GLU A 118 13.74 -15.64 0.73
N PHE A 119 14.18 -14.45 0.29
CA PHE A 119 14.95 -13.55 1.14
C PHE A 119 14.10 -13.05 2.32
N ARG A 120 12.89 -12.56 2.06
CA ARG A 120 11.91 -12.13 3.08
C ARG A 120 11.55 -13.29 4.01
N ALA A 121 11.36 -14.48 3.45
CA ALA A 121 11.11 -15.70 4.19
C ALA A 121 12.34 -16.22 4.96
N CYS A 122 13.53 -15.61 4.86
CA CYS A 122 14.75 -15.94 5.61
C CYS A 122 15.29 -14.79 6.46
N TYR A 123 14.94 -13.54 6.16
CA TYR A 123 15.44 -12.31 6.78
C TYR A 123 14.39 -11.18 6.78
N PRO A 124 13.18 -11.36 7.37
CA PRO A 124 12.10 -10.39 7.34
C PRO A 124 12.48 -9.08 8.03
N GLU A 125 13.41 -9.12 9.00
CA GLU A 125 13.92 -7.94 9.70
C GLU A 125 14.83 -7.04 8.84
N TRP A 126 15.19 -7.52 7.65
CA TRP A 126 15.92 -6.78 6.60
C TRP A 126 15.01 -6.43 5.42
N CYS A 127 13.71 -6.55 5.60
CA CYS A 127 12.72 -5.97 4.71
C CYS A 127 12.11 -4.71 5.34
N GLU A 128 11.59 -3.83 4.49
CA GLU A 128 10.75 -2.69 4.82
C GLU A 128 9.40 -2.92 4.16
N SER A 129 8.31 -2.75 4.91
CA SER A 129 6.97 -2.59 4.36
C SER A 129 6.42 -1.20 4.70
N ILE A 130 5.30 -0.81 4.09
CA ILE A 130 4.61 0.45 4.40
C ILE A 130 4.27 0.61 5.90
N ASP A 131 4.25 -0.47 6.67
CA ASP A 131 4.06 -0.45 8.13
C ASP A 131 5.34 -0.05 8.90
N ASP A 132 6.53 -0.35 8.38
CA ASP A 132 7.81 -0.08 9.07
C ASP A 132 8.26 1.39 8.97
N ALA A 133 7.89 2.09 7.90
CA ALA A 133 8.22 3.51 7.69
C ALA A 133 7.51 4.46 8.69
N LEU A 134 6.48 3.97 9.39
CA LEU A 134 5.79 4.68 10.47
C LEU A 134 6.43 4.48 11.86
N SER A 135 7.46 3.63 11.96
CA SER A 135 8.08 3.25 13.24
C SER A 135 9.52 3.75 13.43
N THR A 136 10.11 4.41 12.43
CA THR A 136 11.52 4.81 12.47
C THR A 136 11.70 6.32 12.52
N SER A 137 11.41 6.87 13.70
CA SER A 137 11.96 8.16 14.15
C SER A 137 12.60 8.01 15.53
N ASP A 138 13.73 7.31 15.62
CA ASP A 138 14.86 7.76 16.46
C ASP A 138 16.12 6.89 16.29
N PRO A 139 17.33 7.48 16.41
CA PRO A 139 18.60 6.78 16.36
C PRO A 139 19.10 6.42 17.77
N GLU A 140 19.31 5.13 18.06
CA GLU A 140 20.40 4.55 18.88
C GLU A 140 20.02 3.13 19.34
N LEU A 141 20.81 2.15 18.92
CA LEU A 141 20.73 0.71 19.31
C LEU A 141 21.51 0.49 20.63
N PRO A 142 21.17 -0.49 21.51
CA PRO A 142 21.62 -1.89 21.28
C PRO A 142 20.80 -3.06 21.89
N LEU A 143 20.78 -4.16 21.11
CA LEU A 143 20.86 -5.58 21.48
C LEU A 143 19.71 -6.35 22.20
N MET A 144 19.47 -7.53 21.60
CA MET A 144 19.02 -8.83 22.12
C MET A 144 17.55 -8.98 22.55
N GLY A 145 16.81 -9.78 21.77
CA GLY A 145 15.76 -10.62 22.37
C GLY A 145 14.63 -11.11 21.50
N LEU A 146 14.23 -10.42 20.42
CA LEU A 146 12.92 -10.70 19.79
C LEU A 146 12.93 -10.58 18.25
N ARG A 147 13.83 -11.31 17.59
CA ARG A 147 13.82 -11.46 16.12
C ARG A 147 13.81 -12.92 15.73
N SER A 148 12.74 -13.64 16.08
CA SER A 148 12.41 -14.94 15.47
C SER A 148 11.01 -15.37 15.91
N LEU A 149 10.01 -15.03 15.11
CA LEU A 149 8.86 -15.89 14.89
C LEU A 149 8.25 -15.53 13.53
N ARG A 150 8.71 -16.26 12.51
CA ARG A 150 7.88 -16.57 11.35
C ARG A 150 6.91 -17.67 11.78
N ILE A 151 5.70 -17.67 11.24
CA ILE A 151 5.32 -18.66 10.22
C ILE A 151 4.26 -18.05 9.30
N SER A 152 4.55 -18.27 8.03
CA SER A 152 3.88 -17.93 6.78
C SER A 152 2.46 -18.46 6.67
N ASN A 153 1.63 -17.63 6.05
CA ASN A 153 0.39 -17.99 5.39
C ASN A 153 0.70 -18.89 4.18
N TYR A 154 0.15 -20.10 4.11
CA TYR A 154 -0.04 -20.84 2.85
C TYR A 154 -1.52 -21.18 2.74
N GLY A 155 -2.08 -20.91 1.56
CA GLY A 155 -3.49 -21.08 1.21
C GLY A 155 -4.00 -22.53 1.24
N PRO A 156 -5.20 -22.76 0.70
CA PRO A 156 -6.25 -23.57 1.33
C PRO A 156 -6.05 -25.06 1.12
N THR A 157 -5.96 -25.81 2.22
CA THR A 157 -6.34 -27.23 2.22
C THR A 157 -7.38 -27.48 3.30
N ARG A 158 -8.55 -27.94 2.86
CA ARG A 158 -9.61 -28.49 3.71
C ARG A 158 -9.02 -29.62 4.54
N CYS A 159 -9.18 -29.58 5.86
CA CYS A 159 -9.13 -30.78 6.68
C CYS A 159 -10.32 -30.80 7.64
N ALA A 160 -11.17 -31.79 7.42
CA ALA A 160 -12.33 -32.11 8.21
C ALA A 160 -11.95 -32.86 9.50
N LYS A 161 -12.71 -32.60 10.57
CA LYS A 161 -12.94 -33.43 11.76
C LYS A 161 -11.72 -33.79 12.65
N GLY A 162 -11.93 -33.62 13.97
CA GLY A 162 -11.31 -34.48 14.98
C GLY A 162 -10.89 -33.74 16.24
N ARG A 163 -11.55 -34.07 17.36
CA ARG A 163 -11.18 -33.70 18.74
C ARG A 163 -9.78 -34.25 19.06
N ASP A 164 -8.93 -33.48 19.73
CA ASP A 164 -8.39 -33.82 21.06
C ASP A 164 -7.46 -32.71 21.61
N LYS A 165 -7.42 -32.65 22.95
CA LYS A 165 -6.94 -31.56 23.83
C LYS A 165 -5.47 -31.13 23.64
N CYS A 166 -5.24 -29.82 23.65
CA CYS A 166 -3.98 -29.23 24.11
C CYS A 166 -4.14 -28.71 25.54
N ILE A 167 -3.23 -29.11 26.42
CA ILE A 167 -3.09 -28.64 27.80
C ILE A 167 -1.99 -27.57 27.79
N CYS A 168 -2.37 -26.30 27.97
CA CYS A 168 -1.45 -25.26 28.41
C CYS A 168 -2.23 -24.17 29.17
N ASP A 169 -1.91 -24.03 30.46
CA ASP A 169 -2.47 -23.02 31.38
C ASP A 169 -1.73 -21.68 31.24
N ILE A 170 -1.92 -20.98 30.11
CA ILE A 170 -1.50 -19.58 29.94
C ILE A 170 -2.69 -18.83 29.30
N PRO A 171 -3.16 -17.70 29.87
CA PRO A 171 -4.30 -16.96 29.32
C PRO A 171 -3.96 -16.54 27.89
N CYS A 172 -4.75 -17.00 26.92
CA CYS A 172 -4.64 -16.53 25.56
C CYS A 172 -5.16 -15.08 25.50
N GLU A 173 -4.26 -14.11 25.51
CA GLU A 173 -4.54 -12.86 24.80
C GLU A 173 -4.20 -13.09 23.33
N SER A 174 -4.96 -14.01 22.72
CA SER A 174 -5.24 -13.99 21.30
C SER A 174 -6.08 -12.74 21.05
N GLY A 175 -5.43 -11.57 21.06
CA GLY A 175 -5.95 -10.41 20.38
C GLY A 175 -6.01 -10.77 18.91
N SER A 176 -7.15 -11.33 18.49
CA SER A 176 -7.52 -11.47 17.10
C SER A 176 -7.13 -10.18 16.38
N PHE A 177 -6.27 -10.25 15.37
CA PHE A 177 -6.28 -9.24 14.33
C PHE A 177 -7.64 -9.39 13.67
N ILE A 178 -8.61 -8.63 14.16
CA ILE A 178 -9.88 -8.42 13.48
C ILE A 178 -9.45 -7.78 12.17
N GLU A 179 -9.67 -8.45 11.04
CA GLU A 179 -9.89 -7.75 9.78
C GLU A 179 -11.00 -6.75 10.11
N ASP A 180 -10.63 -5.49 10.40
CA ASP A 180 -11.55 -4.53 10.97
C ASP A 180 -12.49 -4.04 9.86
N ASP A 181 -13.44 -4.93 9.57
CA ASP A 181 -14.64 -4.76 8.76
C ASP A 181 -15.65 -3.87 9.49
N SER A 182 -15.25 -3.25 10.60
CA SER A 182 -16.09 -2.35 11.35
C SER A 182 -16.28 -1.01 10.65
N LEU A 183 -17.49 -0.51 10.79
CA LEU A 183 -17.91 0.83 10.45
C LEU A 183 -17.12 1.84 11.31
N VAL A 184 -16.38 2.76 10.69
CA VAL A 184 -15.54 3.71 11.41
C VAL A 184 -16.16 5.11 11.39
N GLU A 185 -16.33 5.72 12.56
CA GLU A 185 -16.75 7.12 12.67
C GLU A 185 -15.55 8.06 12.49
N ILE A 186 -15.58 8.87 11.44
CA ILE A 186 -14.49 9.79 11.06
C ILE A 186 -14.66 11.16 11.74
N LEU A 187 -15.91 11.61 11.81
CA LEU A 187 -16.38 12.79 12.51
C LEU A 187 -17.75 12.47 13.10
N PRO A 188 -18.25 13.25 14.08
CA PRO A 188 -19.63 13.11 14.53
C PRO A 188 -20.59 13.05 13.34
N HIS A 189 -21.33 11.93 13.28
CA HIS A 189 -22.32 11.61 12.26
C HIS A 189 -21.78 11.32 10.84
N LEU A 190 -20.46 11.21 10.65
CA LEU A 190 -19.85 10.81 9.38
C LEU A 190 -19.11 9.48 9.55
N PHE A 191 -19.61 8.45 8.89
CA PHE A 191 -19.09 7.10 8.95
C PHE A 191 -18.48 6.68 7.61
N LEU A 192 -17.39 5.93 7.68
CA LEU A 192 -16.69 5.33 6.56
C LEU A 192 -16.75 3.81 6.68
N GLY A 193 -17.13 3.13 5.59
CA GLY A 193 -17.29 1.68 5.61
C GLY A 193 -17.17 1.01 4.24
N ASN A 194 -17.48 -0.29 4.24
CA ASN A 194 -17.44 -1.19 3.09
C ASN A 194 -18.86 -1.61 2.65
N ALA A 195 -18.95 -2.58 1.73
CA ALA A 195 -20.22 -3.13 1.28
C ALA A 195 -21.01 -3.79 2.41
N ALA A 196 -20.38 -4.63 3.24
CA ALA A 196 -21.06 -5.32 4.34
C ALA A 196 -21.70 -4.34 5.34
N ASN A 197 -21.01 -3.23 5.66
CA ASN A 197 -21.57 -2.19 6.53
C ASN A 197 -22.81 -1.51 5.94
N SER A 198 -22.90 -1.40 4.61
CA SER A 198 -24.05 -0.80 3.93
C SER A 198 -25.30 -1.69 3.92
N GLU A 199 -25.12 -2.99 4.19
CA GLU A 199 -26.17 -4.01 4.23
C GLU A 199 -26.57 -4.40 5.66
N ASP A 200 -25.85 -3.88 6.67
CA ASP A 200 -26.11 -4.15 8.09
C ASP A 200 -27.12 -3.16 8.68
N LEU A 201 -28.41 -3.48 8.56
CA LEU A 201 -29.49 -2.63 9.07
C LEU A 201 -29.41 -2.38 10.59
N GLU A 202 -28.89 -3.34 11.36
CA GLU A 202 -28.77 -3.21 12.82
C GLU A 202 -27.74 -2.13 13.17
N THR A 203 -26.54 -2.21 12.57
CA THR A 203 -25.49 -1.21 12.76
C THR A 203 -25.92 0.15 12.22
N LEU A 204 -26.56 0.21 11.04
CA LEU A 204 -27.10 1.46 10.49
C LEU A 204 -28.11 2.12 11.45
N THR A 205 -29.01 1.34 12.03
CA THR A 205 -30.00 1.83 13.00
C THR A 205 -29.34 2.30 14.29
N LYS A 206 -28.40 1.52 14.83
CA LYS A 206 -27.65 1.83 16.05
C LYS A 206 -26.92 3.17 15.97
N HIS A 207 -26.35 3.49 14.81
CA HIS A 207 -25.62 4.74 14.58
C HIS A 207 -26.50 5.88 14.02
N ASN A 208 -27.82 5.70 14.00
CA ASN A 208 -28.79 6.64 13.42
C ASN A 208 -28.41 7.05 11.99
N ILE A 209 -27.92 6.11 11.18
CA ILE A 209 -27.57 6.36 9.79
C ILE A 209 -28.84 6.41 8.95
N LYS A 210 -29.09 7.58 8.38
CA LYS A 210 -30.26 7.87 7.52
C LYS A 210 -29.85 8.31 6.12
N TYR A 211 -28.55 8.43 5.87
CA TYR A 211 -27.96 8.80 4.59
C TYR A 211 -26.90 7.77 4.22
N ILE A 212 -26.92 7.28 2.98
CA ILE A 212 -25.87 6.38 2.47
C ILE A 212 -25.38 6.90 1.12
N LEU A 213 -24.08 7.13 1.04
CA LEU A 213 -23.35 7.51 -0.17
C LEU A 213 -22.60 6.28 -0.70
N ASN A 214 -23.14 5.69 -1.78
CA ASN A 214 -22.65 4.48 -2.43
C ASN A 214 -21.73 4.84 -3.60
N VAL A 215 -20.41 4.66 -3.44
CA VAL A 215 -19.40 4.96 -4.47
C VAL A 215 -19.07 3.70 -5.29
N THR A 216 -20.09 3.05 -5.85
CA THR A 216 -19.92 1.87 -6.71
C THR A 216 -20.92 1.84 -7.86
N PRO A 217 -20.58 1.24 -9.01
CA PRO A 217 -21.53 1.06 -10.10
C PRO A 217 -22.51 -0.10 -9.80
N ASN A 218 -21.98 -1.20 -9.24
CA ASN A 218 -22.66 -2.49 -9.27
C ASN A 218 -23.35 -2.88 -7.96
N LEU A 219 -23.01 -2.26 -6.82
CA LEU A 219 -23.68 -2.61 -5.56
C LEU A 219 -25.07 -1.95 -5.51
N PRO A 220 -26.10 -2.68 -5.05
CA PRO A 220 -27.45 -2.14 -4.89
C PRO A 220 -27.54 -1.18 -3.69
N ASN A 221 -28.54 -0.30 -3.72
CA ASN A 221 -28.95 0.46 -2.54
C ASN A 221 -29.98 -0.39 -1.78
N VAL A 222 -29.51 -1.26 -0.88
CA VAL A 222 -30.34 -2.35 -0.30
C VAL A 222 -31.62 -1.87 0.37
N PHE A 223 -31.58 -0.73 1.06
CA PHE A 223 -32.70 -0.22 1.85
C PHE A 223 -33.46 0.93 1.19
N GLU A 224 -33.15 1.28 -0.07
CA GLU A 224 -33.75 2.43 -0.76
C GLU A 224 -35.28 2.33 -0.87
N ALA A 225 -35.80 1.12 -1.10
CA ALA A 225 -37.24 0.88 -1.21
C ALA A 225 -38.03 1.11 0.09
N SER A 226 -37.37 1.10 1.26
CA SER A 226 -38.03 1.37 2.54
C SER A 226 -38.41 2.84 2.71
N GLY A 227 -37.70 3.76 2.04
CA GLY A 227 -37.86 5.21 2.21
C GLY A 227 -37.26 5.78 3.49
N ASP A 228 -36.77 4.95 4.42
CA ASP A 228 -36.21 5.39 5.70
C ASP A 228 -34.75 5.89 5.60
N ILE A 229 -34.04 5.47 4.56
CA ILE A 229 -32.65 5.85 4.28
C ILE A 229 -32.60 6.55 2.93
N LYS A 230 -32.07 7.77 2.92
CA LYS A 230 -31.81 8.52 1.70
C LYS A 230 -30.49 8.06 1.10
N TYR A 231 -30.48 7.77 -0.19
CA TYR A 231 -29.27 7.33 -0.91
C TYR A 231 -28.77 8.39 -1.88
N MET A 232 -27.45 8.40 -2.07
CA MET A 232 -26.79 8.98 -3.23
C MET A 232 -25.84 7.94 -3.81
N LYS A 233 -25.87 7.73 -5.13
CA LYS A 233 -25.03 6.75 -5.80
C LYS A 233 -24.10 7.41 -6.82
N ILE A 234 -22.81 7.15 -6.69
CA ILE A 234 -21.77 7.56 -7.63
C ILE A 234 -21.25 6.29 -8.33
N PRO A 235 -21.65 6.03 -9.58
CA PRO A 235 -21.38 4.76 -10.25
C PRO A 235 -19.96 4.67 -10.82
N ILE A 236 -18.94 4.75 -9.96
CA ILE A 236 -17.52 4.77 -10.34
C ILE A 236 -16.76 3.51 -9.90
N THR A 237 -15.97 2.96 -10.81
CA THR A 237 -15.04 1.85 -10.53
C THR A 237 -13.75 2.35 -9.86
N ASP A 238 -13.04 1.46 -9.19
CA ASP A 238 -11.76 1.79 -8.55
C ASP A 238 -10.62 1.73 -9.58
N HIS A 239 -10.64 2.66 -10.53
CA HIS A 239 -9.77 2.60 -11.70
C HIS A 239 -9.24 3.99 -12.06
N TRP A 240 -8.01 4.04 -12.58
CA TRP A 240 -7.32 5.29 -12.93
C TRP A 240 -8.02 6.12 -14.01
N SER A 241 -8.96 5.54 -14.75
CA SER A 241 -9.67 6.22 -15.84
C SER A 241 -10.96 6.92 -15.38
N GLN A 242 -11.25 6.92 -14.08
CA GLN A 242 -12.47 7.46 -13.52
C GLN A 242 -12.18 8.80 -12.86
N ASP A 243 -13.08 9.76 -13.06
CA ASP A 243 -12.99 11.09 -12.47
C ASP A 243 -13.91 11.20 -11.26
N LEU A 244 -13.33 11.19 -10.05
CA LEU A 244 -14.12 11.33 -8.82
C LEU A 244 -14.30 12.80 -8.43
N THR A 245 -13.46 13.70 -8.94
CA THR A 245 -13.49 15.14 -8.59
C THR A 245 -14.77 15.82 -9.03
N ALA A 246 -15.32 15.42 -10.17
CA ALA A 246 -16.60 15.92 -10.67
C ALA A 246 -17.76 15.71 -9.69
N HIS A 247 -17.64 14.74 -8.77
CA HIS A 247 -18.67 14.38 -7.80
C HIS A 247 -18.43 14.95 -6.40
N PHE A 248 -17.30 15.63 -6.16
CA PHE A 248 -17.01 16.18 -4.83
C PHE A 248 -18.06 17.19 -4.35
N PRO A 249 -18.51 18.18 -5.16
CA PRO A 249 -19.50 19.16 -4.70
C PRO A 249 -20.78 18.50 -4.19
N ASP A 250 -21.38 17.62 -5.00
CA ASP A 250 -22.62 16.91 -4.66
C ASP A 250 -22.43 15.98 -3.44
N SER A 251 -21.28 15.33 -3.34
CA SER A 251 -20.94 14.47 -2.19
C SER A 251 -20.83 15.27 -0.89
N ILE A 252 -20.20 16.44 -0.96
CA ILE A 252 -20.01 17.31 0.19
C ILE A 252 -21.36 17.84 0.66
N GLU A 253 -22.21 18.30 -0.26
CA GLU A 253 -23.56 18.77 0.05
C GLU A 253 -24.42 17.65 0.68
N PHE A 254 -24.37 16.44 0.12
CA PHE A 254 -25.09 15.29 0.67
C PHE A 254 -24.64 14.93 2.10
N ILE A 255 -23.33 14.97 2.37
CA ILE A 255 -22.78 14.73 3.71
C ILE A 255 -23.21 15.86 4.67
N ASP A 256 -23.15 17.12 4.25
CA ASP A 256 -23.58 18.25 5.07
C ASP A 256 -25.07 18.19 5.39
N GLU A 257 -25.92 17.84 4.42
CA GLU A 257 -27.37 17.71 4.62
C GLU A 257 -27.68 16.72 5.76
N ALA A 258 -27.01 15.57 5.78
CA ALA A 258 -27.16 14.57 6.83
C ALA A 258 -26.71 15.10 8.19
N ARG A 259 -25.47 15.64 8.24
CA ARG A 259 -24.85 16.10 9.49
C ARG A 259 -25.57 17.30 10.10
N ASN A 260 -26.07 18.22 9.29
CA ASN A 260 -26.86 19.38 9.74
C ASN A 260 -28.21 18.99 10.34
N GLN A 261 -28.72 17.79 10.01
CA GLN A 261 -29.93 17.21 10.60
C GLN A 261 -29.62 16.27 11.78
N GLU A 262 -28.37 16.23 12.25
CA GLU A 262 -27.89 15.31 13.30
C GLU A 262 -28.16 13.82 12.97
N LYS A 263 -28.16 13.51 11.67
CA LYS A 263 -28.32 12.15 11.15
C LYS A 263 -26.98 11.62 10.68
N GLY A 264 -26.75 10.33 10.96
CA GLY A 264 -25.57 9.62 10.46
C GLY A 264 -25.59 9.51 8.93
N VAL A 265 -24.43 9.72 8.31
CA VAL A 265 -24.16 9.40 6.91
C VAL A 265 -23.05 8.37 6.79
N LEU A 266 -23.30 7.30 6.04
CA LEU A 266 -22.29 6.30 5.67
C LEU A 266 -21.79 6.56 4.26
N VAL A 267 -20.49 6.79 4.12
CA VAL A 267 -19.78 6.80 2.84
C VAL A 267 -19.11 5.45 2.64
N HIS A 268 -19.53 4.69 1.62
CA HIS A 268 -19.00 3.35 1.39
C HIS A 268 -18.66 3.06 -0.07
N CYS A 269 -17.80 2.07 -0.26
CA CYS A 269 -17.55 1.45 -1.56
C CYS A 269 -17.59 -0.08 -1.40
N VAL A 270 -16.79 -0.82 -2.17
CA VAL A 270 -16.71 -2.28 -2.00
C VAL A 270 -15.94 -2.63 -0.71
N ALA A 271 -14.69 -2.20 -0.60
CA ALA A 271 -13.80 -2.57 0.51
C ALA A 271 -13.67 -1.48 1.60
N GLY A 272 -14.15 -0.26 1.36
CA GLY A 272 -13.94 0.86 2.29
C GLY A 272 -12.50 1.38 2.35
N VAL A 273 -11.72 1.18 1.28
CA VAL A 273 -10.26 1.42 1.24
C VAL A 273 -9.84 2.57 0.32
N SER A 274 -10.50 2.75 -0.83
CA SER A 274 -10.08 3.71 -1.85
C SER A 274 -11.16 4.74 -2.19
N ARG A 275 -12.14 4.42 -3.04
CA ARG A 275 -13.18 5.37 -3.50
C ARG A 275 -13.92 6.13 -2.39
N SER A 276 -14.45 5.41 -1.40
CA SER A 276 -15.15 6.02 -0.26
C SER A 276 -14.23 6.88 0.58
N VAL A 277 -12.98 6.42 0.79
CA VAL A 277 -11.94 7.19 1.47
C VAL A 277 -11.69 8.49 0.72
N THR A 278 -11.53 8.47 -0.61
CA THR A 278 -11.30 9.67 -1.41
C THR A 278 -12.41 10.72 -1.20
N ILE A 279 -13.68 10.31 -1.21
CA ILE A 279 -14.81 11.22 -0.93
C ILE A 279 -14.72 11.78 0.50
N THR A 280 -14.41 10.93 1.48
CA THR A 280 -14.23 11.37 2.88
C THR A 280 -13.08 12.37 3.02
N LEU A 281 -11.96 12.17 2.31
CA LEU A 281 -10.82 13.09 2.31
C LEU A 281 -11.19 14.42 1.68
N ALA A 282 -11.85 14.42 0.51
CA ALA A 282 -12.33 15.63 -0.14
C ALA A 282 -13.25 16.45 0.78
N TYR A 283 -14.13 15.76 1.52
CA TYR A 283 -15.01 16.38 2.50
C TYR A 283 -14.24 17.07 3.64
N LEU A 284 -13.28 16.37 4.24
CA LEU A 284 -12.44 16.94 5.30
C LEU A 284 -11.63 18.15 4.82
N MET A 285 -11.09 18.09 3.61
CA MET A 285 -10.38 19.22 3.02
C MET A 285 -11.30 20.43 2.85
N ALA A 286 -12.49 20.23 2.29
CA ALA A 286 -13.43 21.31 1.98
C ALA A 286 -14.11 21.93 3.21
N ARG A 287 -14.40 21.15 4.25
CA ARG A 287 -15.19 21.61 5.42
C ARG A 287 -14.38 21.83 6.69
N HIS A 288 -13.19 21.25 6.79
CA HIS A 288 -12.33 21.37 7.96
C HIS A 288 -11.00 22.05 7.66
N CYS A 289 -10.85 22.64 6.46
CA CYS A 289 -9.65 23.36 6.01
C CYS A 289 -8.36 22.53 6.21
N LEU A 290 -8.48 21.20 6.12
CA LEU A 290 -7.34 20.32 6.24
C LEU A 290 -6.59 20.27 4.91
N THR A 291 -5.26 20.24 4.98
CA THR A 291 -4.49 19.85 3.79
C THR A 291 -4.82 18.40 3.43
N MET A 292 -4.57 17.99 2.19
CA MET A 292 -4.79 16.60 1.79
C MET A 292 -4.01 15.62 2.69
N ASN A 293 -2.77 15.97 3.08
CA ASN A 293 -1.96 15.15 3.96
C ASN A 293 -2.57 15.05 5.38
N ASP A 294 -3.04 16.17 5.93
CA ASP A 294 -3.66 16.18 7.26
C ASP A 294 -4.98 15.40 7.27
N ALA A 295 -5.80 15.56 6.22
CA ALA A 295 -7.02 14.77 6.03
C ALA A 295 -6.69 13.27 5.92
N PHE A 296 -5.64 12.91 5.17
CA PHE A 296 -5.20 11.53 5.03
C PHE A 296 -4.78 10.92 6.36
N ILE A 297 -3.94 11.62 7.12
CA ILE A 297 -3.51 11.20 8.46
C ILE A 297 -4.72 11.10 9.41
N TRP A 298 -5.65 12.04 9.35
CA TRP A 298 -6.86 12.02 10.17
C TRP A 298 -7.68 10.75 9.99
N VAL A 299 -7.91 10.36 8.73
CA VAL A 299 -8.67 9.14 8.41
C VAL A 299 -7.84 7.90 8.73
N ARG A 300 -6.55 7.88 8.40
CA ARG A 300 -5.66 6.72 8.64
C ARG A 300 -5.55 6.37 10.12
N ASN A 301 -5.50 7.37 11.00
CA ASN A 301 -5.45 7.17 12.45
C ASN A 301 -6.71 6.49 13.01
N ARG A 302 -7.83 6.55 12.29
CA ARG A 302 -9.09 5.89 12.66
C ARG A 302 -9.33 4.59 11.89
N LYS A 303 -8.88 4.54 10.63
CA LYS A 303 -8.97 3.38 9.75
C LYS A 303 -7.58 3.11 9.12
N PRO A 304 -6.76 2.25 9.74
CA PRO A 304 -5.37 2.06 9.31
C PRO A 304 -5.20 1.50 7.89
N ASN A 305 -6.20 0.75 7.41
CA ASN A 305 -6.16 0.08 6.10
C ASN A 305 -6.60 0.94 4.91
N ILE A 306 -6.69 2.27 5.06
CA ILE A 306 -6.99 3.13 3.91
C ILE A 306 -5.85 3.10 2.87
N ALA A 307 -6.21 3.01 1.60
CA ALA A 307 -5.28 3.04 0.47
C ALA A 307 -6.00 3.52 -0.80
N PRO A 308 -6.31 4.82 -0.92
CA PRO A 308 -6.79 5.39 -2.18
C PRO A 308 -5.82 5.12 -3.33
N ASN A 309 -6.41 4.79 -4.48
CA ASN A 309 -5.68 4.70 -5.74
C ASN A 309 -4.88 6.00 -5.99
N PHE A 310 -3.65 5.87 -6.50
CA PHE A 310 -2.77 6.98 -6.82
C PHE A 310 -3.42 8.08 -7.68
N HIS A 311 -4.27 7.72 -8.65
CA HIS A 311 -5.01 8.69 -9.46
C HIS A 311 -5.95 9.54 -8.62
N PHE A 312 -6.67 8.93 -7.67
CA PHE A 312 -7.54 9.66 -6.75
C PHE A 312 -6.75 10.54 -5.79
N MET A 313 -5.54 10.13 -5.40
CA MET A 313 -4.63 11.00 -4.63
C MET A 313 -4.18 12.21 -5.45
N GLU A 314 -3.87 12.04 -6.74
CA GLU A 314 -3.54 13.16 -7.65
C GLU A 314 -4.74 14.10 -7.88
N GLU A 315 -5.93 13.54 -7.98
CA GLU A 315 -7.20 14.29 -8.02
C GLU A 315 -7.42 15.14 -6.77
N LEU A 316 -7.24 14.56 -5.58
CA LEU A 316 -7.31 15.30 -4.32
C LEU A 316 -6.24 16.40 -4.25
N ALA A 317 -5.03 16.16 -4.77
CA ALA A 317 -3.96 17.15 -4.77
C ALA A 317 -4.35 18.38 -5.57
N ARG A 318 -4.92 18.17 -6.75
CA ARG A 318 -5.44 19.23 -7.60
C ARG A 318 -6.62 19.94 -6.95
N TYR A 319 -7.56 19.19 -6.39
CA TYR A 319 -8.72 19.75 -5.70
C TYR A 319 -8.32 20.67 -4.54
N GLY A 320 -7.32 20.29 -3.74
CA GLY A 320 -6.79 21.10 -2.64
C GLY A 320 -6.18 22.44 -3.07
N THR A 321 -5.89 22.65 -4.35
CA THR A 321 -5.45 23.96 -4.88
C THR A 321 -6.59 24.86 -5.34
N LEU A 322 -7.82 24.32 -5.42
CA LEU A 322 -9.02 25.00 -5.91
C LEU A 322 -9.93 25.50 -4.78
N ILE A 323 -9.67 25.09 -3.54
CA ILE A 323 -10.46 25.40 -2.34
C ILE A 323 -9.65 26.22 -1.33
#